data_AF-A0A9D9CUC6-F1
#
_entry.id   AF-A0A9D9CUC6-F1
#
_cell.length_a   1.000
_cell.length_b   1.000
_cell.length_c   1.000
_cell.angle_alpha   90.00
_cell.angle_beta   90.00
_cell.angle_gamma   90.00
#
_symmetry.space_group_name_H-M   'P 1'
#
loop_
_entity.id
_entity.type
_entity.pdbx_description
1 polymer ?
#
loop_
_entity_poly.entity_id
_entity_poly.type
_entity_poly.pdbx_seq_one_letter_code
_entity_poly.pdbx_strand_id
1 'polypeptide(L)'
;MNLNRRIKSILTAVTLLMAFHSCGVLSDGELARIENLALKADTVASVPSVIFGTMAQVRLERGLFYAASFSTPEARFDEVNALAKAFIEDKKRSAKADTYIGILNSYFKALRSIADKERREGAGRELRGLGRAVDSLIIEHNELFDTEIPEGVSKT
;
A
#
# COMPACT_ATOMS: atom_id res chain seq x y z
N MET A 1 3.91 -37.47 32.47
CA MET A 1 3.62 -37.14 31.05
C MET A 1 2.95 -35.76 30.83
N ASN A 2 3.08 -34.78 31.76
CA ASN A 2 2.29 -33.53 31.70
C ASN A 2 3.11 -32.22 31.75
N LEU A 3 4.41 -32.25 32.07
CA LEU A 3 5.20 -31.03 32.16
C LEU A 3 5.50 -30.43 30.77
N ASN A 4 5.88 -31.28 29.82
CA ASN A 4 6.22 -30.86 28.45
C ASN A 4 4.99 -30.35 27.66
N ARG A 5 3.79 -30.83 28.00
CA ARG A 5 2.53 -30.37 27.40
C ARG A 5 2.10 -29.00 27.96
N ARG A 6 2.34 -28.76 29.25
CA ARG A 6 2.11 -27.46 29.90
C ARG A 6 3.09 -26.39 29.44
N ILE A 7 4.37 -26.73 29.24
CA ILE A 7 5.36 -25.80 28.70
C ILE A 7 4.99 -25.39 27.27
N LYS A 8 4.59 -26.36 26.42
CA LYS A 8 4.11 -26.05 25.06
C LYS A 8 2.87 -25.17 25.06
N SER A 9 1.90 -25.43 25.94
CA SER A 9 0.68 -24.60 26.02
C SER A 9 0.96 -23.18 26.50
N ILE A 10 1.89 -23.00 27.43
CA ILE A 10 2.33 -21.68 27.90
C ILE A 10 3.07 -20.95 26.77
N LEU A 11 3.96 -21.63 26.05
CA LEU A 11 4.70 -21.03 24.94
C LEU A 11 3.77 -20.59 23.80
N THR A 12 2.76 -21.40 23.47
CA THR A 12 1.72 -21.02 22.49
C THR A 12 0.86 -19.86 22.96
N ALA A 13 0.53 -19.79 24.26
CA ALA A 13 -0.24 -18.68 24.80
C ALA A 13 0.56 -17.36 24.76
N VAL A 14 1.85 -17.40 25.11
CA VAL A 14 2.74 -16.24 25.06
C VAL A 14 2.98 -15.75 23.63
N THR A 15 3.13 -16.67 22.66
CA THR A 15 3.25 -16.28 21.24
C THR A 15 1.96 -15.70 20.68
N LEU A 16 0.79 -16.22 21.08
CA LEU A 16 -0.50 -15.59 20.74
C LEU A 16 -0.59 -14.18 21.33
N LEU A 17 -0.24 -14.02 22.62
CA LEU A 17 -0.32 -12.73 23.30
C LEU A 17 0.58 -11.68 22.63
N MET A 18 1.81 -12.05 22.27
CA MET A 18 2.74 -11.19 21.53
C MET A 18 2.19 -10.79 20.15
N ALA A 19 1.48 -11.68 19.47
CA ALA A 19 0.87 -11.39 18.16
C ALA A 19 -0.29 -10.38 18.24
N PHE A 20 -0.97 -10.25 19.39
CA PHE A 20 -2.03 -9.24 19.56
C PHE A 20 -1.50 -7.84 19.87
N HIS A 21 -0.27 -7.70 20.37
CA HIS A 21 0.32 -6.40 20.72
C HIS A 21 1.03 -5.72 19.54
N SER A 22 1.21 -6.41 18.40
CA SER A 22 1.84 -5.84 17.20
C SER A 22 0.89 -5.08 16.28
N CYS A 23 -0.41 -5.05 16.59
CA CYS A 23 -1.38 -4.23 15.86
C CYS A 23 -1.36 -2.81 16.42
N GLY A 24 -0.33 -2.03 16.08
CA GLY A 24 -0.29 -0.60 16.37
C GLY A 24 -1.52 0.07 15.74
N VAL A 25 -2.40 0.63 16.58
CA VAL A 25 -3.53 1.42 16.10
C VAL A 25 -2.96 2.74 15.56
N LEU A 26 -3.06 2.93 14.25
CA LEU A 26 -2.71 4.20 13.63
C LEU A 26 -3.53 5.32 14.24
N SER A 27 -2.87 6.39 14.68
CA SER A 27 -3.54 7.59 15.19
C SER A 27 -4.28 8.32 14.05
N ASP A 28 -5.31 9.10 14.40
CA ASP A 28 -6.08 9.85 13.40
C ASP A 28 -5.21 10.88 12.65
N GLY A 29 -4.18 11.42 13.30
CA GLY A 29 -3.18 12.29 12.67
C GLY A 29 -2.30 11.58 11.63
N GLU A 30 -1.96 10.31 11.87
CA GLU A 30 -1.20 9.49 10.91
C GLU A 30 -2.05 9.09 9.71
N LEU A 31 -3.34 8.82 9.93
CA LEU A 31 -4.28 8.49 8.86
C LEU A 31 -4.54 9.70 7.95
N ALA A 32 -4.72 10.89 8.51
CA ALA A 32 -4.84 12.12 7.73
C ALA A 32 -3.56 12.42 6.92
N ARG A 33 -2.38 12.07 7.44
CA ARG A 33 -1.12 12.20 6.70
C ARG A 33 -1.03 11.20 5.55
N ILE A 34 -1.47 9.96 5.77
CA ILE A 34 -1.50 8.93 4.73
C ILE A 34 -2.48 9.30 3.61
N GLU A 35 -3.65 9.83 3.95
CA GLU A 35 -4.64 10.30 2.98
C GLU A 35 -4.09 11.46 2.14
N ASN A 36 -3.48 12.46 2.78
CA ASN A 36 -2.81 13.57 2.08
C ASN A 36 -1.65 13.10 1.19
N LEU A 37 -0.87 12.11 1.64
CA LEU A 37 0.22 11.54 0.87
C LEU A 37 -0.32 10.79 -0.37
N ALA A 38 -1.36 9.98 -0.20
CA ALA A 38 -1.99 9.26 -1.31
C ALA A 38 -2.57 10.23 -2.35
N LEU A 39 -3.25 11.30 -1.92
CA LEU A 39 -3.77 12.33 -2.82
C LEU A 39 -2.65 13.06 -3.60
N LYS A 40 -1.54 13.36 -2.93
CA LYS A 40 -0.37 13.98 -3.58
C LYS A 40 0.42 13.01 -4.46
N ALA A 41 0.29 11.71 -4.24
CA ALA A 41 0.97 10.70 -5.05
C ALA A 41 0.29 10.48 -6.40
N ASP A 42 -1.04 10.61 -6.47
CA ASP A 42 -1.80 10.46 -7.73
C ASP A 42 -1.31 11.45 -8.82
N THR A 43 -0.75 12.61 -8.45
CA THR A 43 -0.18 13.57 -9.41
C THR A 43 1.23 13.23 -9.87
N VAL A 44 2.00 12.44 -9.11
CA VAL A 44 3.38 12.03 -9.44
C VAL A 44 3.38 10.77 -10.34
N ALA A 45 2.31 9.99 -10.29
CA ALA A 45 2.13 8.72 -10.98
C ALA A 45 2.27 8.76 -12.51
N SER A 46 2.03 9.89 -13.17
CA SER A 46 1.92 9.97 -14.64
C SER A 46 3.15 10.54 -15.34
N VAL A 47 4.15 11.00 -14.59
CA VAL A 47 5.14 11.97 -15.09
C VAL A 47 6.48 11.34 -15.55
N PRO A 48 7.08 10.37 -14.83
CA PRO A 48 8.47 10.01 -15.08
C PRO A 48 8.77 9.36 -16.43
N SER A 49 7.94 8.46 -16.95
CA SER A 49 8.22 7.81 -18.24
C SER A 49 8.07 8.75 -19.43
N VAL A 50 7.13 9.70 -19.34
CA VAL A 50 6.99 10.78 -20.31
C VAL A 50 8.25 11.65 -20.29
N ILE A 51 8.77 12.00 -19.11
CA ILE A 51 10.03 12.75 -18.99
C ILE A 51 11.21 11.95 -19.54
N PHE A 52 11.35 10.68 -19.19
CA PHE A 52 12.49 9.87 -19.66
C PHE A 52 12.41 9.60 -21.16
N GLY A 53 11.20 9.39 -21.71
CA GLY A 53 10.99 9.21 -23.14
C GLY A 53 11.31 10.48 -23.93
N THR A 54 10.83 11.64 -23.48
CA THR A 54 11.12 12.93 -24.13
C THR A 54 12.62 13.28 -24.05
N MET A 55 13.26 13.05 -22.89
CA MET A 55 14.71 13.21 -22.74
C MET A 55 15.52 12.31 -23.70
N ALA A 56 15.12 11.04 -23.83
CA ALA A 56 15.77 10.10 -24.74
C ALA A 56 15.64 10.57 -26.21
N GLN A 57 14.48 11.10 -26.58
CA GLN A 57 14.23 11.62 -27.92
C GLN A 57 15.06 12.88 -28.21
N VAL A 58 15.13 13.83 -27.27
CA VAL A 58 15.97 15.03 -27.41
C VAL A 58 17.45 14.66 -27.55
N ARG A 59 17.94 13.67 -26.79
CA ARG A 59 19.32 13.17 -26.92
C ARG A 59 19.57 12.53 -28.28
N LEU A 60 18.62 11.75 -28.80
CA LEU A 60 18.71 11.12 -30.11
C LEU A 60 18.78 12.19 -31.20
N GLU A 61 17.87 13.16 -31.19
CA GLU A 61 17.84 14.25 -32.18
C GLU A 61 19.14 15.05 -32.16
N ARG A 62 19.59 15.47 -30.98
CA ARG A 62 20.87 16.18 -30.84
C ARG A 62 22.05 15.32 -31.31
N GLY A 63 22.04 14.03 -30.99
CA GLY A 63 23.07 13.08 -31.42
C GLY A 63 23.12 12.92 -32.93
N LEU A 64 21.97 12.88 -33.61
CA LEU A 64 21.92 12.80 -35.07
C LEU A 64 22.50 14.05 -35.74
N PHE A 65 22.25 15.24 -35.18
CA PHE A 65 22.90 16.47 -35.65
C PHE A 65 24.42 16.43 -35.44
N TYR A 66 24.88 15.90 -34.32
CA TYR A 66 26.31 15.72 -34.06
C TYR A 66 26.93 14.71 -35.02
N ALA A 67 26.28 13.56 -35.24
CA ALA A 67 26.72 12.54 -36.19
C ALA A 67 26.84 13.13 -37.61
N ALA A 68 25.88 13.96 -38.02
CA ALA A 68 25.92 14.62 -39.33
C ALA A 68 27.13 15.56 -39.54
N SER A 69 27.79 16.00 -38.46
CA SER A 69 28.98 16.86 -38.53
C SER A 69 30.27 16.12 -38.87
N PHE A 70 30.28 14.78 -38.81
CA PHE A 70 31.48 13.99 -39.13
C PHE A 70 31.77 13.97 -40.63
N SER A 71 33.04 14.19 -40.97
CA SER A 71 33.54 14.15 -42.35
C SER A 71 33.64 12.72 -42.89
N THR A 72 34.03 11.75 -42.07
CA THR A 72 34.20 10.36 -42.48
C THR A 72 32.91 9.55 -42.39
N PRO A 73 32.61 8.67 -43.35
CA PRO A 73 31.47 7.76 -43.28
C PRO A 73 31.54 6.78 -42.10
N GLU A 74 32.73 6.31 -41.75
CA GLU A 74 32.92 5.34 -40.66
C GLU A 74 32.55 5.94 -39.31
N ALA A 75 33.01 7.16 -39.01
CA ALA A 75 32.67 7.85 -37.77
C ALA A 75 31.16 8.15 -37.66
N ARG A 76 30.51 8.45 -38.79
CA ARG A 76 29.04 8.61 -38.85
C ARG A 76 28.33 7.31 -38.50
N PHE A 77 28.78 6.22 -39.10
CA PHE A 77 28.17 4.90 -38.87
C PHE A 77 28.33 4.46 -37.41
N ASP A 78 29.52 4.64 -36.84
CA ASP A 78 29.81 4.27 -35.45
C ASP A 78 28.98 5.11 -34.46
N GLU A 79 28.89 6.43 -34.67
CA GLU A 79 28.10 7.32 -33.83
C GLU A 79 26.60 7.00 -33.91
N VAL A 80 26.06 6.81 -35.11
CA VAL A 80 24.64 6.47 -35.30
C VAL A 80 24.30 5.14 -34.61
N ASN A 81 25.18 4.14 -34.69
CA ASN A 81 24.98 2.87 -33.99
C ASN A 81 25.06 3.03 -32.47
N ALA A 82 26.00 3.83 -31.96
CA ALA A 82 26.10 4.12 -30.54
C ALA A 82 24.84 4.84 -30.02
N LEU A 83 24.34 5.83 -30.77
CA LEU A 83 23.09 6.54 -30.46
C LEU A 83 21.88 5.62 -30.48
N ALA A 84 21.77 4.74 -31.46
CA ALA A 84 20.69 3.76 -31.54
C ALA A 84 20.69 2.83 -30.32
N LYS A 85 21.87 2.34 -29.92
CA LYS A 85 22.03 1.50 -28.73
C LYS A 85 21.63 2.25 -27.46
N ALA A 86 22.13 3.47 -27.27
CA ALA A 86 21.80 4.30 -26.12
C ALA A 86 20.30 4.61 -26.04
N PHE A 87 19.65 4.91 -27.17
CA PHE A 87 18.21 5.16 -27.23
C PHE A 87 17.38 3.94 -26.82
N ILE A 88 17.78 2.74 -27.26
CA ILE A 88 17.12 1.48 -26.85
C ILE A 88 17.27 1.27 -25.34
N GLU A 89 18.46 1.53 -24.77
CA GLU A 89 18.69 1.42 -23.34
C GLU A 89 17.86 2.44 -22.54
N ASP A 90 17.79 3.68 -22.98
CA ASP A 90 16.99 4.73 -22.35
C ASP A 90 15.48 4.38 -22.38
N LYS A 91 14.97 3.83 -23.49
CA LYS A 91 13.59 3.32 -23.54
C LYS A 91 13.35 2.18 -22.56
N LYS A 92 14.28 1.23 -22.44
CA LYS A 92 14.18 0.14 -21.45
C LYS A 92 14.18 0.68 -20.01
N ARG A 93 14.97 1.71 -19.72
CA ARG A 93 14.98 2.37 -18.40
C ARG A 93 13.66 3.10 -18.11
N SER A 94 13.11 3.79 -19.11
CA SER A 94 11.80 4.45 -19.00
C SER A 94 10.69 3.44 -18.65
N ALA A 95 10.64 2.30 -19.35
CA ALA A 95 9.66 1.24 -19.06
C ALA A 95 9.82 0.63 -17.65
N LYS A 96 11.05 0.55 -17.12
CA LYS A 96 11.28 0.14 -15.72
C LYS A 96 10.76 1.19 -14.74
N ALA A 97 10.94 2.48 -15.04
CA ALA A 97 10.41 3.55 -14.20
C ALA A 97 8.88 3.46 -14.10
N ASP A 98 8.17 3.20 -15.21
CA ASP A 98 6.73 2.94 -15.20
C ASP A 98 6.33 1.80 -14.26
N THR A 99 7.11 0.72 -14.28
CA THR A 99 6.85 -0.44 -13.41
C THR A 99 6.99 -0.07 -11.94
N TYR A 100 8.06 0.66 -11.57
CA TYR A 100 8.26 1.13 -10.19
C TYR A 100 7.14 2.06 -9.72
N ILE A 101 6.66 2.92 -10.61
CA ILE A 101 5.55 3.83 -10.31
C ILE A 101 4.24 3.05 -10.17
N GLY A 102 4.01 2.03 -10.99
CA GLY A 102 2.87 1.13 -10.85
C GLY A 102 2.84 0.41 -9.50
N ILE A 103 4.00 -0.03 -9.00
CA ILE A 103 4.16 -0.61 -7.66
C ILE A 103 3.86 0.44 -6.58
N LEU A 104 4.45 1.63 -6.72
CA LEU A 104 4.28 2.72 -5.78
C LEU A 104 2.81 3.17 -5.69
N ASN A 105 2.11 3.25 -6.82
CA ASN A 105 0.68 3.55 -6.87
C ASN A 105 -0.16 2.46 -6.22
N SER A 106 0.20 1.19 -6.44
CA SER A 106 -0.46 0.06 -5.76
C SER A 106 -0.30 0.15 -4.24
N TYR A 107 0.88 0.54 -3.78
CA TYR A 107 1.15 0.79 -2.36
C TYR A 107 0.32 1.96 -1.81
N PHE A 108 0.26 3.09 -2.52
CA PHE A 108 -0.57 4.23 -2.11
C PHE A 108 -2.06 3.90 -2.10
N LYS A 109 -2.56 3.11 -3.05
CA LYS A 109 -3.94 2.60 -3.04
C LYS A 109 -4.22 1.71 -1.83
N ALA A 110 -3.30 0.83 -1.48
CA ALA A 110 -3.43 -0.02 -0.29
C ALA A 110 -3.47 0.83 0.99
N LEU A 111 -2.57 1.81 1.11
CA LEU A 111 -2.55 2.75 2.22
C LEU A 111 -3.85 3.56 2.33
N ARG A 112 -4.38 4.05 1.20
CA ARG A 112 -5.66 4.76 1.15
C ARG A 112 -6.83 3.86 1.59
N SER A 113 -6.83 2.59 1.18
CA SER A 113 -7.85 1.62 1.61
C SER A 113 -7.82 1.33 3.11
N ILE A 114 -6.64 1.36 3.73
CA ILE A 114 -6.47 1.23 5.18
C ILE A 114 -6.90 2.51 5.90
N ALA A 115 -6.61 3.67 5.29
CA ALA A 115 -6.95 4.98 5.84
C ALA A 115 -8.41 5.38 5.65
N ASP A 116 -9.18 4.61 4.88
CA ASP A 116 -10.55 4.92 4.52
C ASP A 116 -11.46 5.01 5.76
N LYS A 117 -12.06 6.18 5.94
CA LYS A 117 -12.87 6.52 7.11
C LYS A 117 -14.14 5.67 7.18
N GLU A 118 -14.75 5.37 6.04
CA GLU A 118 -15.97 4.57 5.96
C GLU A 118 -15.70 3.11 6.36
N ARG A 119 -14.56 2.55 5.94
CA ARG A 119 -14.10 1.22 6.39
C ARG A 119 -13.84 1.16 7.90
N ARG A 120 -13.21 2.19 8.49
CA ARG A 120 -12.94 2.25 9.94
C ARG A 120 -14.22 2.41 10.76
N GLU A 121 -15.10 3.32 10.34
CA GLU A 121 -16.33 3.64 11.08
C GLU A 121 -17.47 2.63 10.81
N GLY A 122 -17.45 1.95 9.67
CA GLY A 122 -18.41 0.91 9.31
C GLY A 122 -18.27 -0.33 10.17
N ALA A 123 -17.05 -0.86 10.31
CA ALA A 123 -16.78 -2.01 11.18
C ALA A 123 -17.13 -1.71 12.65
N GLY A 124 -16.84 -0.50 13.13
CA GLY A 124 -17.23 -0.05 14.46
C GLY A 124 -18.75 0.09 14.64
N ARG A 125 -19.48 0.51 13.60
CA ARG A 125 -20.95 0.56 13.61
C ARG A 125 -21.58 -0.83 13.64
N GLU A 126 -21.07 -1.77 12.85
CA GLU A 126 -21.57 -3.15 12.83
C GLU A 126 -21.36 -3.85 14.18
N LEU A 127 -20.17 -3.71 14.78
CA LEU A 127 -19.89 -4.26 16.12
C LEU A 127 -20.78 -3.67 17.21
N ARG A 128 -21.05 -2.36 17.17
CA ARG A 128 -22.02 -1.72 18.08
C ARG A 128 -23.45 -2.20 17.83
N GLY A 129 -23.81 -2.47 16.58
CA GLY A 129 -25.10 -3.05 16.21
C GLY A 129 -25.27 -4.47 16.75
N LEU A 130 -24.25 -5.31 16.62
CA LEU A 130 -24.21 -6.66 17.20
C LEU A 130 -24.27 -6.62 18.74
N GLY A 131 -23.52 -5.72 19.39
CA GLY A 131 -23.58 -5.55 20.84
C GLY A 131 -25.00 -5.20 21.33
N ARG A 132 -25.69 -4.29 20.64
CA ARG A 132 -27.09 -3.96 20.94
C ARG A 132 -28.05 -5.13 20.74
N ALA A 133 -27.87 -5.91 19.68
CA ALA A 133 -28.70 -7.09 19.43
C ALA A 133 -28.49 -8.17 20.49
N VAL A 134 -27.24 -8.36 20.94
CA VAL A 134 -26.91 -9.28 22.05
C VAL A 134 -27.50 -8.77 23.36
N ASP A 135 -27.38 -7.48 23.68
CA ASP A 135 -27.98 -6.89 24.87
C ASP A 135 -29.52 -7.03 24.85
N SER A 136 -30.17 -6.83 23.70
CA SER A 136 -31.61 -7.05 23.55
C SER A 136 -32.02 -8.50 23.79
N LEU A 137 -31.24 -9.48 23.30
CA LEU A 137 -31.49 -10.90 23.54
C LEU A 137 -31.30 -11.29 25.00
N ILE A 138 -30.34 -10.67 25.70
CA ILE A 138 -30.12 -10.89 27.13
C ILE A 138 -31.30 -10.36 27.94
N ILE A 139 -31.82 -9.17 27.60
CA ILE A 139 -33.01 -8.60 28.22
C ILE A 139 -34.22 -9.52 28.00
N GLU A 140 -34.48 -9.95 26.76
CA GLU A 140 -35.60 -10.83 26.43
C GLU A 140 -35.48 -12.19 27.14
N HIS A 141 -34.27 -12.75 27.26
CA HIS A 141 -34.02 -13.96 28.03
C HIS A 141 -34.32 -13.76 29.52
N ASN A 142 -33.83 -12.66 30.12
CA ASN A 142 -34.04 -12.36 31.54
C ASN A 142 -35.51 -12.09 31.88
N GLU A 143 -36.30 -11.61 30.91
CA GLU A 143 -37.76 -11.46 31.07
C GLU A 143 -38.52 -12.81 30.97
N LEU A 144 -38.01 -13.77 30.19
CA LEU A 144 -38.67 -15.08 30.00
C LEU A 144 -38.24 -16.16 31.00
N PHE A 145 -37.05 -16.04 31.60
CA PHE A 145 -36.45 -17.08 32.44
C PHE A 145 -35.93 -16.51 33.76
N ASP A 146 -36.25 -17.16 34.88
CA ASP A 146 -35.86 -16.81 36.27
C ASP A 146 -34.34 -16.92 36.56
N THR A 147 -33.53 -17.08 35.52
CA THR A 147 -32.06 -17.14 35.58
C THR A 147 -31.48 -15.88 34.97
N GLU A 148 -31.13 -14.92 35.82
CA GLU A 148 -30.53 -13.65 35.42
C GLU A 148 -29.13 -13.86 34.84
N ILE A 149 -28.97 -13.48 33.58
CA ILE A 149 -27.66 -13.34 32.93
C ILE A 149 -27.25 -11.86 33.07
N PRO A 150 -26.03 -11.56 33.58
CA PRO A 150 -25.60 -10.18 33.79
C PRO A 150 -25.51 -9.39 32.49
N GLU A 151 -26.15 -8.23 32.47
CA GLU A 151 -26.11 -7.28 31.35
C GLU A 151 -24.83 -6.42 31.40
N GLY A 152 -24.10 -6.38 30.28
CA GLY A 152 -23.16 -5.30 30.00
C GLY A 152 -21.72 -5.73 29.68
N VAL A 153 -21.35 -5.59 28.41
CA VAL A 153 -19.99 -5.15 28.01
C VAL A 153 -20.01 -3.69 27.51
N SER A 154 -21.20 -3.09 27.31
CA SER A 154 -21.36 -1.77 26.68
C SER A 154 -21.85 -0.63 27.58
N LYS A 155 -22.02 -0.84 28.90
CA LYS A 155 -22.39 0.23 29.85
C LYS A 155 -21.23 0.56 30.80
N THR A 156 -20.21 1.23 30.25
CA THR A 156 -19.33 2.19 30.94
C THR A 156 -18.83 3.20 29.93
#